data_AF-A0A7Z2GMQ8-F1
#
_entry.id   AF-A0A7Z2GMQ8-F1
#
_cell.length_a   1.000
_cell.length_b   1.000
_cell.length_c   1.000
_cell.angle_alpha   90.00
_cell.angle_beta   90.00
_cell.angle_gamma   90.00
#
_symmetry.space_group_name_H-M   'P 1'
#
loop_
_entity.id
_entity.type
_entity.pdbx_description
1 polymer ?
#
loop_
_entity_poly.entity_id
_entity_poly.type
_entity_poly.pdbx_seq_one_letter_code
_entity_poly.pdbx_strand_id
1 'polypeptide(L)' 'MNTAAAYFSIDSTPRRADGEYIAHARINARRADGGEYELHASGDLAGFDLRDDAVAYANTWAERWLAACFG' A
#
# COMPACT_ATOMS: atom_id res chain seq x y z
N MET A 1 4.78 13.65 27.79
CA MET A 1 4.76 13.95 26.35
C MET A 1 4.39 12.66 25.66
N ASN A 2 3.18 12.57 25.09
CA ASN A 2 2.70 11.35 24.46
C ASN A 2 3.14 11.41 22.99
N THR A 3 4.21 10.71 22.63
CA THR A 3 4.69 10.64 21.25
C THR A 3 3.66 9.83 20.46
N ALA A 4 2.76 10.53 19.77
CA ALA A 4 1.76 9.92 18.90
C ALA A 4 2.47 9.13 17.79
N ALA A 5 2.60 7.82 17.96
CA ALA A 5 3.06 6.93 16.90
C ALA A 5 2.01 6.94 15.77
N ALA A 6 2.39 7.45 14.60
CA ALA A 6 1.59 7.28 13.39
C ALA A 6 1.77 5.84 12.91
N TYR A 7 0.67 5.14 12.65
CA TYR A 7 0.70 3.79 12.09
C TYR A 7 0.38 3.87 10.60
N PHE A 8 1.18 3.21 9.76
CA PHE A 8 0.89 3.07 8.33
C PHE A 8 0.07 1.79 8.10
N SER A 9 -0.94 1.87 7.25
CA SER A 9 -1.65 0.71 6.72
C SER A 9 -1.48 0.65 5.20
N ILE A 10 -1.33 -0.57 4.69
CA ILE A 10 -1.14 -0.83 3.26
C ILE A 10 -2.31 -1.71 2.81
N ASP A 11 -3.07 -1.22 1.84
CA ASP A 11 -4.05 -2.02 1.09
C ASP A 11 -3.43 -2.41 -0.26
N SER A 12 -3.12 -3.69 -0.37
CA SER A 12 -2.54 -4.33 -1.56
C SER A 12 -3.55 -5.27 -2.25
N THR A 13 -4.85 -5.11 -1.99
CA THR A 13 -5.90 -5.92 -2.60
C THR A 13 -5.91 -5.70 -4.12
N PRO A 14 -5.51 -6.67 -4.96
CA PRO A 14 -5.35 -6.42 -6.38
C PRO A 14 -6.71 -6.32 -7.08
N ARG A 15 -6.77 -5.42 -8.07
CA ARG A 15 -7.89 -5.32 -9.02
C ARG A 15 -7.81 -6.46 -10.02
N ARG A 16 -8.95 -7.03 -10.43
CA ARG A 16 -8.98 -8.02 -11.52
C ARG A 16 -9.30 -7.32 -12.84
N ALA A 17 -8.48 -7.55 -13.87
CA ALA A 17 -8.67 -7.01 -15.21
C ALA A 17 -8.18 -8.00 -16.26
N ASP A 18 -9.00 -8.29 -17.28
CA ASP A 18 -8.63 -9.13 -18.43
C ASP A 18 -8.03 -10.50 -18.11
N GLY A 19 -8.41 -11.09 -16.96
CA GLY A 19 -7.90 -12.38 -16.50
C GLY A 19 -6.72 -12.29 -15.53
N GLU A 20 -6.05 -11.13 -15.46
CA GLU A 20 -4.91 -10.85 -14.60
C GLU A 20 -5.33 -10.19 -13.27
N TYR A 21 -4.44 -10.29 -12.29
CA TYR A 21 -4.43 -9.55 -11.04
C TYR A 21 -3.50 -8.35 -11.18
N ILE A 22 -4.07 -7.16 -11.18
CA ILE A 22 -3.33 -5.90 -11.28
C ILE A 22 -2.88 -5.49 -9.88
N ALA A 23 -1.57 -5.51 -9.67
CA ALA A 23 -0.96 -5.01 -8.46
C ALA A 23 -1.16 -3.50 -8.36
N HIS A 24 -1.63 -3.08 -7.19
CA HIS A 24 -1.64 -1.69 -6.78
C HIS A 24 -1.48 -1.65 -5.27
N ALA A 25 -1.00 -0.53 -4.74
CA ALA A 25 -0.84 -0.30 -3.31
C ALA A 25 -1.43 1.05 -2.93
N ARG A 26 -2.25 1.05 -1.89
CA ARG A 26 -2.75 2.26 -1.24
C ARG A 26 -2.19 2.32 0.17
N ILE A 27 -1.48 3.39 0.47
CA ILE A 27 -0.85 3.63 1.77
C ILE A 27 -1.68 4.67 2.49
N ASN A 28 -2.16 4.33 3.68
CA ASN A 28 -2.86 5.26 4.56
C ASN A 28 -2.05 5.45 5.84
N ALA A 29 -2.18 6.63 6.43
CA ALA A 29 -1.62 6.93 7.74
C ALA A 29 -2.76 7.12 8.74
N ARG A 30 -2.63 6.46 9.90
CA ARG A 30 -3.54 6.65 11.03
C ARG A 30 -2.94 7.63 12.02
N ARG A 31 -3.67 8.69 12.30
CA ARG A 31 -3.39 9.66 13.36
C ARG A 31 -3.69 9.06 14.73
N ALA A 32 -3.06 9.60 15.77
CA ALA A 32 -3.29 9.14 17.14
C ALA A 32 -4.69 9.44 17.67
N ASP A 33 -5.44 10.35 17.03
CA ASP A 33 -6.85 10.60 17.29
C ASP A 33 -7.78 9.54 16.64
N GLY A 34 -7.21 8.55 15.95
CA GLY A 34 -7.94 7.49 15.26
C GLY A 34 -8.36 7.85 13.84
N GLY A 35 -8.10 9.08 13.37
CA GLY A 35 -8.38 9.49 11.99
C GLY A 35 -7.44 8.83 11.00
N GLU A 36 -7.98 8.21 9.96
CA GLU A 36 -7.20 7.68 8.83
C GLU A 36 -7.27 8.64 7.65
N TYR A 37 -6.14 8.84 6.99
CA TYR A 37 -6.09 9.58 5.73
C TYR A 37 -5.17 8.87 4.74
N GLU A 38 -5.52 8.96 3.45
CA GLU A 38 -4.68 8.46 2.38
C GLU A 38 -3.41 9.28 2.31
N LEU A 39 -2.27 8.59 2.31
CA LEU A 39 -0.96 9.18 2.16
C LEU A 39 -0.53 9.14 0.69
N HIS A 40 -0.72 7.98 0.05
CA HIS A 40 -0.37 7.78 -1.35
C HIS A 40 -1.09 6.58 -1.96
N ALA A 41 -1.38 6.66 -3.25
CA ALA A 41 -1.86 5.54 -4.04
C ALA A 41 -0.96 5.37 -5.27
N SER A 42 -0.46 4.16 -5.50
CA SER A 42 0.46 3.89 -6.60
C SER A 42 -0.17 3.99 -7.99
N GLY A 43 -1.48 3.81 -8.07
CA GLY A 43 -2.15 3.42 -9.32
C GLY A 43 -1.79 1.97 -9.72
N ASP A 44 -2.06 1.61 -10.97
CA ASP A 44 -1.75 0.29 -11.51
C ASP A 44 -0.22 0.14 -11.68
N LEU A 45 0.37 -0.86 -11.01
CA LEU A 45 1.82 -1.11 -11.02
C LEU A 45 2.21 -2.12 -12.11
N ALA A 46 1.55 -3.29 -12.12
CA ALA A 46 1.81 -4.39 -13.04
C ALA A 46 0.68 -5.44 -12.99
N GLY A 47 0.51 -6.23 -14.06
CA GLY A 47 -0.40 -7.37 -14.11
C GLY A 47 0.31 -8.69 -13.78
N PHE A 48 -0.39 -9.60 -13.12
CA PHE A 48 0.10 -10.92 -12.73
C PHE A 48 -0.97 -11.99 -12.93
N ASP A 49 -0.56 -13.20 -13.29
CA ASP A 49 -1.47 -14.35 -13.39
C ASP A 49 -1.97 -14.81 -12.02
N LEU A 50 -1.13 -14.69 -10.99
CA LEU A 50 -1.42 -15.12 -9.62
C LEU A 50 -1.68 -13.93 -8.71
N ARG A 51 -2.74 -14.05 -7.89
CA ARG A 51 -3.10 -13.03 -6.90
C ARG A 51 -1.98 -12.77 -5.90
N ASP A 52 -1.32 -13.83 -5.44
CA ASP A 52 -0.32 -13.73 -4.39
C ASP A 52 0.93 -12.99 -4.88
N ASP A 53 1.29 -13.14 -6.16
CA ASP A 53 2.39 -12.38 -6.78
C ASP A 53 2.05 -10.90 -6.88
N ALA A 54 0.82 -10.56 -7.29
CA ALA A 54 0.36 -9.17 -7.33
C ALA A 54 0.40 -8.51 -5.94
N VAL A 55 -0.04 -9.24 -4.90
CA VAL A 55 -0.01 -8.77 -3.51
C VAL A 55 1.42 -8.59 -3.01
N ALA A 56 2.30 -9.58 -3.24
CA ALA A 56 3.69 -9.52 -2.81
C ALA A 56 4.44 -8.36 -3.48
N TYR A 57 4.19 -8.13 -4.77
CA TYR A 57 4.75 -7.01 -5.52
C TYR A 57 4.27 -5.67 -4.96
N ALA A 58 2.96 -5.51 -4.74
CA ALA A 58 2.38 -4.29 -4.18
C ALA A 58 2.91 -3.98 -2.78
N ASN A 59 3.06 -4.98 -1.91
CA ASN A 59 3.65 -4.80 -0.57
C ASN A 59 5.12 -4.35 -0.64
N THR A 60 5.92 -5.02 -1.48
CA THR A 60 7.34 -4.66 -1.67
C THR A 60 7.47 -3.22 -2.18
N TRP A 61 6.61 -2.83 -3.13
CA TRP A 61 6.58 -1.46 -3.63
C TRP A 61 6.25 -0.46 -2.51
N ALA A 62 5.23 -0.74 -1.69
CA ALA A 62 4.80 0.14 -0.62
C ALA A 62 5.86 0.31 0.47
N GLU A 63 6.54 -0.78 0.85
CA GLU A 63 7.66 -0.73 1.80
C GLU A 63 8.82 0.13 1.27
N ARG A 64 9.16 -0.01 -0.01
CA ARG A 64 10.20 0.83 -0.65
C ARG A 64 9.80 2.29 -0.70
N TRP A 65 8.54 2.58 -0.99
CA TRP A 65 8.02 3.94 -0.99
C TRP A 65 8.09 4.55 0.42
N LEU A 66 7.66 3.82 1.45
CA LEU A 66 7.75 4.27 2.84
C LEU A 66 9.21 4.52 3.26
N ALA A 67 10.13 3.61 2.90
CA ALA A 67 11.55 3.78 3.17
C ALA A 67 12.14 4.99 2.43
N ALA A 68 11.73 5.26 1.20
CA ALA A 68 12.20 6.43 0.45
C ALA A 68 11.65 7.76 1.00
N CYS A 69 10.46 7.75 1.60
CA CYS A 69 9.82 8.95 2.15
C CYS A 69 10.22 9.25 3.61
N PHE A 70 10.47 8.23 4.42
CA PHE A 70 10.66 8.36 5.87
C PHE A 70 11.92 7.67 6.42
N GLY A 71 12.67 6.95 5.59
CA GLY A 71 13.91 6.27 5.96
C GLY A 71 15.18 7.10 5.80
#